data_AF-A0A9X0DMY6-F1
#
_entry.id   AF-A0A9X0DMY6-F1
#
_cell.length_a   1.000
_cell.length_b   1.000
_cell.length_c   1.000
_cell.angle_alpha   90.00
_cell.angle_beta   90.00
_cell.angle_gamma   90.00
#
_symmetry.space_group_name_H-M   'P 1'
#
loop_
_entity.id
_entity.type
_entity.pdbx_description
1 polymer ?
#
loop_
_entity_poly.entity_id
_entity_poly.type
_entity_poly.pdbx_seq_one_letter_code
_entity_poly.pdbx_strand_id
1 'polypeptide(L)'
;MFKKIYQSARNHYFQAIKTAKKNHWNEFLEKEDTQTIFKAMLYTKNLQIERIPNIRSNSFQFENSFEGKCLAFRFVLFPPPPSTTAPKWEEYKQSKKWDWPKLTENELFNTCSTKIKEKNPGPNGITQKIIIRTYKAIPKAFFTFFNNLINLGYHPSCWK
;
A
#
# COMPACT_ATOMS: atom_id res chain seq x y z
N MET A 1 -15.78 22.90 21.03
CA MET A 1 -17.23 22.59 21.18
C MET A 1 -17.77 21.82 19.98
N PHE A 2 -17.66 22.34 18.75
CA PHE A 2 -18.17 21.72 17.51
C PHE A 2 -17.70 20.28 17.22
N LYS A 3 -16.44 19.95 17.53
CA LYS A 3 -15.90 18.59 17.30
C LYS A 3 -16.66 17.51 18.08
N LYS A 4 -17.07 17.79 19.33
CA LYS A 4 -17.82 16.83 20.16
C LYS A 4 -19.26 16.65 19.66
N ILE A 5 -19.90 17.76 19.25
CA ILE A 5 -21.25 17.75 18.68
C ILE A 5 -21.27 16.93 17.38
N TYR A 6 -20.30 17.16 16.48
CA TYR A 6 -20.17 16.39 15.24
C TYR A 6 -19.94 14.90 15.51
N GLN A 7 -19.05 14.54 16.43
CA GLN A 7 -18.80 13.14 16.80
C GLN A 7 -20.05 12.46 17.35
N SER A 8 -20.82 13.16 18.20
CA SER A 8 -22.08 12.65 18.73
C SER A 8 -23.11 12.40 17.63
N ALA A 9 -23.30 13.37 16.73
CA ALA A 9 -24.23 13.24 15.60
C ALA A 9 -23.83 12.11 14.65
N ARG A 10 -22.54 12.00 14.31
CA ARG A 10 -21.99 10.91 13.49
C ARG A 10 -22.24 9.55 14.13
N ASN A 11 -21.94 9.41 15.42
CA ASN A 11 -22.13 8.16 16.14
C ASN A 11 -23.62 7.79 16.20
N HIS A 12 -24.49 8.76 16.49
CA HIS A 12 -25.94 8.56 16.50
C HIS A 12 -26.45 8.08 15.12
N TYR A 13 -26.01 8.72 14.03
CA TYR A 13 -26.37 8.31 12.67
C TYR A 13 -25.96 6.87 12.37
N PHE A 14 -24.71 6.49 12.65
CA PHE A 14 -24.25 5.12 12.41
C PHE A 14 -24.93 4.09 13.32
N GLN A 15 -25.27 4.46 14.56
CA GLN A 15 -26.04 3.60 15.44
C GLN A 15 -27.47 3.42 14.94
N ALA A 16 -28.14 4.48 14.51
CA ALA A 16 -29.48 4.41 13.93
C ALA A 16 -29.51 3.49 12.70
N ILE A 17 -28.50 3.57 11.83
CA ILE A 17 -28.37 2.65 10.68
C ILE A 17 -28.19 1.20 11.14
N LYS A 18 -27.33 0.94 12.13
CA LYS A 18 -27.11 -0.42 12.65
C LYS A 18 -28.40 -0.99 13.24
N THR A 19 -29.09 -0.20 14.05
CA THR A 19 -30.37 -0.58 14.67
C THR A 19 -31.43 -0.82 13.61
N ALA A 20 -31.59 0.07 12.63
CA ALA A 20 -32.56 -0.09 11.55
C ALA A 20 -32.30 -1.36 10.73
N LYS A 21 -31.05 -1.63 10.37
CA LYS A 21 -30.67 -2.88 9.68
C LYS A 21 -30.99 -4.12 10.52
N LYS A 22 -30.66 -4.10 11.81
CA LYS A 22 -30.96 -5.21 12.73
C LYS A 22 -32.46 -5.44 12.85
N ASN A 23 -33.23 -4.39 13.08
CA ASN A 23 -34.68 -4.47 13.22
C ASN A 23 -35.32 -5.00 11.95
N HIS A 24 -34.89 -4.51 10.78
CA HIS A 24 -35.37 -5.02 9.50
C HIS A 24 -35.10 -6.53 9.33
N TRP A 25 -33.91 -7.00 9.70
CA TRP A 25 -33.59 -8.43 9.68
C TRP A 25 -34.44 -9.24 10.65
N ASN A 26 -34.67 -8.73 11.86
CA ASN A 26 -35.52 -9.39 12.85
C ASN A 26 -36.97 -9.47 12.36
N GLU A 27 -37.53 -8.35 11.88
CA GLU A 27 -38.88 -8.30 11.32
C GLU A 27 -39.05 -9.21 10.10
N PHE A 28 -38.00 -9.31 9.27
CA PHE A 28 -37.96 -10.23 8.15
C PHE A 28 -38.07 -11.67 8.64
N LEU A 29 -37.20 -12.09 9.57
CA LEU A 29 -37.16 -13.45 10.11
C LEU A 29 -38.41 -13.83 10.93
N GLU A 30 -38.98 -12.89 11.69
CA GLU A 30 -40.17 -13.12 12.52
C GLU A 30 -41.45 -13.32 11.69
N LYS A 31 -41.48 -12.82 10.45
CA LYS A 31 -42.64 -12.92 9.55
C LYS A 31 -42.53 -14.07 8.54
N GLU A 32 -41.50 -14.90 8.59
CA GLU A 32 -41.27 -15.95 7.59
C GLU A 32 -42.15 -17.20 7.79
N ASP A 33 -42.65 -17.72 6.65
CA ASP A 33 -43.19 -19.07 6.48
C ASP A 33 -42.07 -20.07 6.12
N THR A 34 -42.37 -21.35 6.22
CA THR A 34 -41.49 -22.51 5.92
C THR A 34 -40.81 -22.44 4.56
N GLN A 35 -41.37 -21.74 3.56
CA GLN A 35 -40.73 -21.55 2.26
C GLN A 35 -39.75 -20.37 2.22
N THR A 36 -39.97 -19.33 3.03
CA THR A 36 -39.15 -18.11 3.05
C THR A 36 -37.84 -18.29 3.82
N ILE A 37 -37.79 -19.19 4.81
CA ILE A 37 -36.57 -19.51 5.58
C ILE A 37 -35.39 -19.95 4.70
N PHE A 38 -35.67 -20.59 3.56
CA PHE A 38 -34.64 -20.96 2.58
C PHE A 38 -34.03 -19.73 1.88
N LYS A 39 -34.76 -18.63 1.74
CA LYS A 39 -34.24 -17.35 1.23
C LYS A 39 -33.32 -16.67 2.23
N ALA A 40 -33.67 -16.64 3.53
CA ALA A 40 -32.78 -16.16 4.58
C ALA A 40 -31.45 -16.94 4.58
N MET A 41 -31.52 -18.27 4.44
CA MET A 41 -30.33 -19.12 4.34
C MET A 41 -29.48 -18.78 3.10
N LEU A 42 -30.08 -18.47 1.96
CA LEU A 42 -29.34 -18.02 0.76
C LEU A 42 -28.57 -16.72 1.01
N TYR A 43 -29.14 -15.76 1.74
CA TYR A 43 -28.47 -14.49 2.06
C TYR A 43 -27.30 -14.64 3.05
N THR A 44 -27.30 -15.69 3.88
CA THR A 44 -26.15 -15.98 4.77
C THR A 44 -24.97 -16.64 4.06
N LYS A 45 -25.17 -17.19 2.86
CA LYS A 45 -24.08 -17.79 2.10
C LYS A 45 -23.19 -16.70 1.52
N ASN A 46 -21.88 -16.88 1.67
CA ASN A 46 -20.89 -16.07 0.96
C ASN A 46 -20.95 -16.41 -0.54
N LEU A 47 -21.90 -15.83 -1.25
CA LEU A 47 -21.97 -15.91 -2.70
C LEU A 47 -20.81 -15.08 -3.27
N GLN A 48 -19.80 -15.76 -3.80
CA GLN A 48 -18.82 -15.11 -4.66
C GLN A 48 -19.50 -14.81 -5.99
N ILE A 49 -20.09 -13.62 -6.10
CA ILE A 49 -20.60 -13.14 -7.38
C ILE A 49 -19.38 -12.76 -8.22
N GLU A 50 -19.00 -13.65 -9.12
CA GLU A 50 -18.02 -13.33 -10.16
C GLU A 50 -18.60 -12.25 -11.08
N ARG A 51 -18.20 -10.99 -10.86
CA ARG A 51 -18.66 -9.85 -11.68
C ARG A 51 -18.03 -9.80 -13.06
N ILE A 52 -17.02 -10.62 -13.30
CA ILE A 52 -16.27 -10.64 -14.54
C ILE A 52 -16.97 -11.62 -15.49
N PRO A 53 -17.47 -11.15 -16.66
CA PRO A 53 -18.06 -12.04 -17.65
C PRO A 53 -17.01 -13.03 -18.16
N ASN A 54 -17.46 -14.05 -18.89
CA ASN A 54 -16.53 -14.97 -19.54
C ASN A 54 -15.68 -14.19 -20.53
N ILE A 55 -14.36 -14.33 -20.43
CA ILE A 55 -13.41 -13.64 -21.29
C ILE A 55 -12.72 -14.63 -22.21
N ARG A 56 -12.34 -14.16 -23.39
CA ARG A 56 -11.61 -14.98 -24.36
C ARG A 56 -10.12 -14.95 -24.01
N SER A 57 -9.51 -16.10 -23.80
CA SER A 57 -8.07 -16.21 -23.62
C SER A 57 -7.33 -16.08 -24.95
N ASN A 58 -6.00 -15.95 -24.90
CA ASN A 58 -5.14 -15.87 -26.07
C ASN A 58 -5.22 -17.15 -26.95
N SER A 59 -5.64 -18.28 -26.38
CA SER A 59 -5.91 -19.53 -27.10
C SER A 59 -7.26 -19.54 -27.84
N PHE A 60 -7.96 -18.41 -27.86
CA PHE A 60 -9.31 -18.23 -28.39
C PHE A 60 -10.42 -19.00 -27.67
N GLN A 61 -10.12 -19.66 -26.56
CA GLN A 61 -11.08 -20.35 -25.69
C GLN A 61 -11.71 -19.37 -24.68
N PHE A 62 -12.93 -19.67 -24.22
CA PHE A 62 -13.60 -18.87 -23.19
C PHE A 62 -13.24 -19.38 -21.80
N GLU A 63 -12.69 -18.49 -20.97
CA GLU A 63 -12.37 -18.78 -19.58
C GLU A 63 -13.55 -18.37 -18.68
N ASN A 64 -14.10 -19.35 -17.98
CA ASN A 64 -15.21 -19.15 -17.03
C ASN A 64 -14.77 -19.22 -15.56
N SER A 65 -13.60 -19.79 -15.28
CA SER A 65 -13.04 -19.87 -13.93
C SER A 65 -12.31 -18.58 -13.53
N PHE A 66 -12.33 -18.24 -12.23
CA PHE A 66 -11.57 -17.11 -11.70
C PHE A 66 -10.08 -17.17 -12.05
N GLU A 67 -9.45 -18.34 -11.92
CA GLU A 67 -8.04 -18.55 -12.22
C GLU A 67 -7.75 -18.38 -13.71
N GLY A 68 -8.56 -18.97 -14.58
CA GLY A 68 -8.45 -18.80 -16.03
C GLY A 68 -8.59 -17.34 -16.45
N LYS A 69 -9.54 -16.61 -15.86
CA LYS A 69 -9.71 -15.16 -16.07
C LYS A 69 -8.47 -14.37 -15.65
N CYS A 70 -7.90 -14.68 -14.48
CA CYS A 70 -6.68 -14.02 -14.00
C CYS A 70 -5.49 -14.26 -14.93
N LEU A 71 -5.31 -15.50 -15.39
CA LEU A 71 -4.25 -15.85 -16.34
C LEU A 71 -4.44 -15.11 -17.67
N ALA A 72 -5.65 -15.14 -18.24
CA ALA A 72 -5.95 -14.44 -19.49
C ALA A 72 -5.66 -12.93 -19.38
N PHE A 73 -6.07 -12.26 -18.30
CA PHE A 73 -5.72 -10.85 -18.07
C PHE A 73 -4.21 -10.63 -17.96
N ARG A 74 -3.52 -11.50 -17.22
CA ARG A 74 -2.07 -11.36 -17.03
C ARG A 74 -1.32 -11.46 -18.35
N PHE A 75 -1.65 -12.44 -19.19
CA PHE A 75 -0.98 -12.60 -20.48
C PHE A 75 -1.29 -11.46 -21.46
N VAL A 76 -2.54 -10.98 -21.50
CA VAL A 76 -2.95 -9.92 -22.43
C VAL A 76 -2.42 -8.55 -22.02
N LEU A 77 -2.51 -8.21 -20.73
CA LEU A 77 -2.10 -6.90 -20.23
C LEU A 77 -0.59 -6.79 -19.97
N PHE A 78 0.07 -7.92 -19.72
CA PHE A 78 1.49 -8.00 -19.42
C PHE A 78 2.18 -9.03 -20.32
N PRO A 79 2.30 -8.75 -21.63
CA PRO A 79 3.04 -9.63 -22.52
C PRO A 79 4.50 -9.74 -22.06
N PRO A 80 5.17 -10.87 -22.35
CA PRO A 80 6.59 -10.99 -22.07
C PRO A 80 7.36 -9.85 -22.77
N PRO A 81 8.40 -9.29 -22.12
CA PRO A 81 9.21 -8.25 -22.74
C PRO A 81 9.84 -8.79 -24.03
N PRO A 82 10.11 -7.92 -25.02
CA PRO A 82 10.80 -8.34 -26.23
C PRO A 82 12.15 -8.95 -25.85
N SER A 83 12.47 -10.09 -26.47
CA SER A 83 13.78 -10.72 -26.30
C SER A 83 14.85 -9.74 -26.78
N THR A 84 15.69 -9.29 -25.86
CA THR A 84 16.84 -8.44 -26.15
C THR A 84 18.10 -9.27 -25.98
N THR A 85 19.08 -9.07 -26.86
CA THR A 85 20.39 -9.71 -26.73
C THR A 85 21.00 -9.35 -25.38
N ALA A 86 21.56 -10.32 -24.68
CA ALA A 86 22.26 -10.05 -23.42
C ALA A 86 23.33 -8.97 -23.66
N PRO A 87 23.51 -8.03 -22.71
CA PRO A 87 24.55 -7.02 -22.83
C PRO A 87 25.92 -7.71 -22.93
N LYS A 88 26.72 -7.30 -23.91
CA LYS A 88 28.12 -7.71 -24.02
C LYS A 88 28.93 -6.96 -22.98
N TRP A 89 29.29 -7.62 -21.90
CA TRP A 89 30.06 -7.01 -20.82
C TRP A 89 31.52 -6.74 -21.21
N GLU A 90 32.02 -7.39 -22.26
CA GLU A 90 33.38 -7.22 -22.78
C GLU A 90 33.62 -5.81 -23.34
N GLU A 91 32.56 -5.18 -23.87
CA GLU A 91 32.57 -3.82 -24.40
C GLU A 91 32.19 -2.78 -23.34
N TYR A 92 31.75 -3.21 -22.15
CA TYR A 92 31.33 -2.32 -21.07
C TYR A 92 32.53 -1.58 -20.51
N LYS A 93 32.58 -0.27 -20.76
CA LYS A 93 33.47 0.65 -20.04
C LYS A 93 32.67 1.29 -18.92
N GLN A 94 33.07 1.03 -17.68
CA GLN A 94 32.54 1.76 -16.54
C GLN A 94 32.69 3.27 -16.84
N SER A 95 31.59 4.01 -16.76
CA SER A 95 31.66 5.47 -16.88
C SER A 95 32.64 6.00 -15.84
N LYS A 96 33.19 7.20 -16.07
CA LYS A 96 33.96 7.90 -15.03
C LYS A 96 33.19 7.80 -13.71
N LYS A 97 33.92 7.46 -12.64
CA LYS A 97 33.38 7.34 -11.29
C LYS A 97 32.50 8.56 -11.03
N TRP A 98 31.22 8.33 -10.77
CA TRP A 98 30.29 9.42 -10.51
C TRP A 98 30.74 10.13 -9.24
N ASP A 99 31.18 11.37 -9.38
CA ASP A 99 31.53 12.20 -8.23
C ASP A 99 30.25 12.69 -7.58
N TRP A 100 29.93 12.11 -6.42
CA TRP A 100 28.81 12.57 -5.62
C TRP A 100 29.05 14.02 -5.18
N PRO A 101 28.04 14.91 -5.28
CA PRO A 101 28.17 16.25 -4.72
C PRO A 101 28.41 16.15 -3.21
N LYS A 102 29.25 17.04 -2.70
CA LYS A 102 29.53 17.13 -1.27
C LYS A 102 28.26 17.55 -0.53
N LEU A 103 27.93 16.85 0.55
CA LEU A 103 26.81 17.20 1.41
C LEU A 103 27.05 18.60 2.00
N THR A 104 26.04 19.46 1.91
CA THR A 104 26.05 20.78 2.53
C THR A 104 25.25 20.81 3.84
N GLU A 105 25.63 21.68 4.77
CA GLU A 105 24.90 21.82 6.04
C GLU A 105 23.44 22.25 5.80
N ASN A 106 23.20 23.08 4.79
CA ASN A 106 21.87 23.54 4.40
C ASN A 106 20.98 22.39 3.89
N GLU A 107 21.51 21.45 3.11
CA GLU A 107 20.74 20.27 2.68
C GLU A 107 20.29 19.42 3.87
N LEU A 108 21.20 19.20 4.83
CA LEU A 108 20.89 18.44 6.03
C LEU A 108 19.86 19.17 6.91
N PHE A 109 20.02 20.48 7.05
CA PHE A 109 19.07 21.34 7.77
C PHE A 109 17.69 21.29 7.14
N ASN A 110 17.60 21.47 5.82
CA ASN A 110 16.35 21.45 5.08
C ASN A 110 15.67 20.09 5.23
N THR A 111 16.43 19.00 5.11
CA THR A 111 15.93 17.63 5.27
C THR A 111 15.33 17.41 6.66
N CYS A 112 16.04 17.84 7.71
CA CYS A 112 15.58 17.71 9.10
C CYS A 112 14.46 18.70 9.48
N SER A 113 14.23 19.73 8.68
CA SER A 113 13.19 20.75 8.87
C SER A 113 11.89 20.45 8.11
N THR A 114 11.91 19.50 7.18
CA THR A 114 10.69 19.07 6.48
C THR A 114 9.64 18.52 7.46
N LYS A 115 8.35 18.76 7.17
CA LYS A 115 7.25 18.24 7.98
C LYS A 115 7.37 16.72 8.11
N ILE A 116 7.32 16.23 9.35
CA ILE A 116 7.31 14.80 9.65
C ILE A 116 6.10 14.17 8.94
N LYS A 117 6.37 13.28 7.98
CA LYS A 117 5.34 12.37 7.48
C LYS A 117 5.32 11.22 8.49
N GLU A 118 4.20 10.99 9.17
CA GLU A 118 4.05 9.81 10.02
C GLU A 118 4.23 8.56 9.14
N LYS A 119 5.42 7.97 9.23
CA LYS A 119 5.81 6.76 8.52
C LYS A 119 6.24 5.72 9.54
N ASN A 120 5.91 4.46 9.27
CA ASN A 120 6.32 3.35 10.09
C ASN A 120 7.85 3.23 10.08
N PRO A 121 8.48 2.97 11.24
CA PRO A 121 9.93 2.83 11.32
C PRO A 121 10.43 1.60 10.57
N GLY A 122 11.71 1.66 10.19
CA GLY A 122 12.44 0.51 9.65
C GLY A 122 12.58 -0.62 10.67
N PRO A 123 13.30 -1.71 10.33
CA PRO A 123 13.54 -2.83 11.23
C PRO A 123 14.22 -2.43 12.56
N ASN A 124 15.00 -1.35 12.53
CA ASN A 124 15.70 -0.79 13.69
C ASN A 124 14.82 0.04 14.64
N GLY A 125 13.53 0.28 14.31
CA GLY A 125 12.63 1.08 15.16
C GLY A 125 12.93 2.58 15.20
N ILE A 126 13.94 3.07 14.47
CA ILE A 126 14.32 4.48 14.50
C ILE A 126 13.32 5.28 13.66
N THR A 127 12.57 6.16 14.32
CA THR A 127 11.59 7.03 13.66
C THR A 127 12.22 8.34 13.20
N GLN A 128 11.61 8.99 12.20
CA GLN A 128 12.01 10.33 11.75
C GLN A 128 12.03 11.35 12.90
N LYS A 129 11.16 11.20 13.91
CA LYS A 129 11.12 12.07 15.09
C LYS A 129 12.39 11.97 15.94
N ILE A 130 12.97 10.76 16.07
CA ILE A 130 14.22 10.55 16.79
C ILE A 130 15.36 11.23 16.02
N ILE A 131 15.45 10.98 14.71
CA ILE A 131 16.46 11.57 13.82
C ILE A 131 16.46 13.10 13.93
N ILE A 132 15.30 13.74 13.82
CA ILE A 132 15.18 15.21 13.92
C ILE A 132 15.59 15.72 15.31
N ARG A 133 15.21 15.02 16.38
CA ARG A 133 15.62 15.40 17.75
C ARG A 133 17.12 15.28 17.95
N THR A 134 17.73 14.21 17.45
CA THR A 134 19.17 14.00 17.51
C THR A 134 19.91 15.06 16.71
N TYR A 135 19.46 15.40 15.50
CA TYR A 135 20.04 16.49 14.72
C TYR A 135 19.98 17.83 15.47
N LYS A 136 18.85 18.15 16.12
CA LYS A 136 18.72 19.38 16.92
C LYS A 136 19.65 19.40 18.14
N ALA A 137 19.94 18.24 18.73
CA ALA A 137 20.81 18.14 19.89
C ALA A 137 22.30 18.22 19.51
N ILE A 138 22.71 17.57 18.42
CA ILE A 138 24.11 17.41 18.02
C ILE A 138 24.33 17.63 16.51
N PRO A 139 24.03 18.83 15.96
CA PRO A 139 23.98 19.05 14.51
C PRO A 139 25.32 18.80 13.81
N LYS A 140 26.44 19.22 14.42
CA LYS A 140 27.79 19.05 13.85
C LYS A 140 28.18 17.58 13.73
N ALA A 141 28.03 16.81 14.81
CA ALA A 141 28.34 15.38 14.82
C ALA A 141 27.45 14.61 13.83
N PHE A 142 26.18 15.01 13.74
CA PHE A 142 25.23 14.44 12.79
C PHE A 142 25.66 14.72 11.33
N PHE A 143 26.08 15.95 11.03
CA PHE A 143 26.60 16.32 9.72
C PHE A 143 27.86 15.53 9.36
N THR A 144 28.84 15.45 10.26
CA THR A 144 30.06 14.67 10.04
C THR A 144 29.75 13.19 9.75
N PHE A 145 28.82 12.61 10.51
CA PHE A 145 28.39 11.23 10.31
C PHE A 145 27.77 11.01 8.92
N PHE A 146 26.79 11.81 8.52
CA PHE A 146 26.13 11.66 7.22
C PHE A 146 27.07 11.95 6.04
N ASN A 147 27.92 12.97 6.17
CA ASN A 147 28.92 13.29 5.15
C ASN A 147 29.87 12.10 4.93
N ASN A 148 30.33 11.46 6.01
CA ASN A 148 31.19 10.28 5.90
C ASN A 148 30.47 9.09 5.25
N LEU A 149 29.23 8.81 5.63
CA LEU A 149 28.45 7.71 5.03
C LEU A 149 28.30 7.87 3.51
N ILE A 150 27.97 9.08 3.06
CA ILE A 150 27.80 9.40 1.63
C ILE A 150 29.13 9.27 0.89
N ASN A 151 30.21 9.85 1.44
CA ASN A 151 31.54 9.81 0.81
C ASN A 151 32.12 8.39 0.74
N LEU A 152 31.78 7.52 1.69
CA LEU A 152 32.14 6.10 1.67
C LEU A 152 31.24 5.25 0.77
N GLY A 153 30.15 5.80 0.24
CA GLY A 153 29.17 5.05 -0.56
C GLY A 153 28.45 3.98 0.27
N TYR A 154 28.25 4.22 1.57
CA TYR A 154 27.53 3.28 2.41
C TYR A 154 26.03 3.34 2.12
N HIS A 155 25.46 2.20 1.70
CA HIS A 155 24.04 2.06 1.43
C HIS A 155 23.40 1.07 2.42
N PRO A 156 22.17 1.32 2.88
CA PRO A 156 21.45 0.37 3.72
C PRO A 156 21.31 -0.99 3.03
N SER A 157 21.60 -2.06 3.75
CA SER A 157 21.46 -3.45 3.28
C SER A 157 20.01 -3.92 3.19
N CYS A 158 19.08 -3.19 3.81
CA CYS A 158 17.66 -3.50 3.77
C CYS A 158 16.81 -2.23 3.66
N TRP A 159 15.76 -2.33 2.85
CA TRP A 159 14.69 -1.34 2.74
C TRP A 159 13.41 -2.06 3.18
N LYS A 160 12.55 -1.37 3.93
CA LYS A 160 11.27 -1.91 4.42
C LYS A 160 10.13 -1.39 3.59
#